data_AF-A0A9D0QT54-F1
#
_entry.id   AF-A0A9D0QT54-F1
#
_cell.length_a   1.000
_cell.length_b   1.000
_cell.length_c   1.000
_cell.angle_alpha   90.00
_cell.angle_beta   90.00
_cell.angle_gamma   90.00
#
_symmetry.space_group_name_H-M   'P 1'
#
loop_
_entity.id
_entity.type
_entity.pdbx_description
1 polymer ?
#
loop_
_entity_poly.entity_id
_entity_poly.type
_entity_poly.pdbx_seq_one_letter_code
_entity_poly.pdbx_strand_id
1 'polypeptide(L)' 'MSYCCFVVFLLLGTVSANAELIVLSYHEVDHAPERRQDFEAMSMNTSELAKQFSWLKEHGYVSVTIDDL' A
#
# COMPACT_ATOMS: atom_id res chain seq x y z
N MET A 1 -22.89 40.47 6.25
CA MET A 1 -21.54 40.12 5.76
C MET A 1 -21.30 38.64 6.03
N SER A 2 -21.64 37.75 5.08
CA SER A 2 -21.49 36.29 5.30
C SER A 2 -21.31 35.53 3.98
N TYR A 3 -20.55 36.10 3.05
CA TYR A 3 -20.21 35.45 1.78
C TYR A 3 -18.70 35.41 1.52
N CYS A 4 -17.91 36.32 2.13
CA CYS A 4 -16.45 36.30 2.00
C CYS A 4 -15.81 35.00 2.50
N CYS A 5 -16.28 34.42 3.62
CA CYS A 5 -15.69 33.20 4.16
C CYS A 5 -15.87 31.98 3.24
N PHE A 6 -16.96 31.93 2.46
CA PHE A 6 -17.25 30.80 1.57
C PHE A 6 -16.35 30.79 0.32
N VAL A 7 -16.03 31.98 -0.20
CA VAL A 7 -15.15 32.13 -1.37
C VAL A 7 -13.70 31.80 -1.01
N VAL A 8 -13.26 32.13 0.22
CA VAL A 8 -11.91 31.80 0.70
C VAL A 8 -11.71 30.29 0.84
N PHE A 9 -12.74 29.55 1.27
CA PHE A 9 -12.68 28.08 1.36
C PHE A 9 -12.61 27.39 -0.02
N LEU A 10 -13.24 27.98 -1.05
CA LEU A 10 -13.16 27.48 -2.43
C LEU A 10 -11.81 27.77 -3.11
N LEU A 11 -11.10 28.79 -2.65
CA LEU A 11 -9.77 29.17 -3.17
C LEU A 11 -8.61 28.45 -2.45
N LEU A 12 -8.86 27.90 -1.26
CA LEU A 12 -7.89 27.12 -0.50
C LEU A 12 -7.90 25.66 -0.97
N GLY A 13 -7.13 25.42 -2.04
CA GLY A 13 -6.39 24.17 -2.14
C GLY A 13 -6.96 23.12 -3.08
N THR A 14 -6.80 23.35 -4.39
CA THR A 14 -6.36 22.25 -5.25
C THR A 14 -4.87 22.01 -4.96
N VAL A 15 -4.54 21.57 -3.74
CA VAL A 15 -3.24 20.92 -3.54
C VAL A 15 -3.32 19.66 -4.37
N SER A 16 -2.58 19.66 -5.48
CA SER A 16 -2.35 18.43 -6.24
C SER A 16 -1.63 17.49 -5.30
N ALA A 17 -2.36 16.57 -4.69
CA ALA A 17 -1.77 15.45 -3.98
C ALA A 17 -1.07 14.63 -5.06
N ASN A 18 0.26 14.69 -5.10
CA ASN A 18 1.04 13.76 -5.91
C ASN A 18 0.72 12.37 -5.34
N ALA A 19 -0.06 11.58 -6.07
CA ALA A 19 -0.36 10.21 -5.69
C ALA A 19 0.92 9.39 -5.84
N GLU A 20 1.42 8.84 -4.73
CA GLU A 20 2.58 7.97 -4.72
C GLU A 20 2.10 6.51 -4.70
N LEU A 21 2.63 5.72 -5.64
CA LEU A 21 2.32 4.30 -5.76
C LEU A 21 3.51 3.47 -5.28
N ILE A 22 3.27 2.54 -4.35
CA ILE A 22 4.26 1.56 -3.92
C ILE A 22 3.94 0.22 -4.58
N VAL A 23 4.90 -0.34 -5.32
CA VAL A 23 4.78 -1.66 -5.96
C VAL A 23 5.64 -2.66 -5.18
N LEU A 24 5.00 -3.68 -4.61
CA LEU A 24 5.66 -4.76 -3.88
C LEU A 24 5.67 -6.03 -4.75
N SER A 25 6.86 -6.60 -4.97
CA SER A 25 7.05 -7.80 -5.79
C SER A 25 7.27 -9.01 -4.90
N TYR A 26 6.34 -9.96 -4.93
CA TYR A 26 6.42 -11.24 -4.22
C TYR A 26 6.71 -12.37 -5.22
N HIS A 27 7.67 -13.26 -4.91
CA HIS A 27 8.13 -14.30 -5.85
C HIS A 27 7.68 -15.72 -5.45
N GLU A 28 7.92 -16.14 -4.21
CA GLU A 28 7.56 -17.48 -3.73
C GLU A 28 6.97 -17.38 -2.31
N VAL A 29 5.79 -17.98 -2.12
CA VAL A 29 5.05 -17.95 -0.85
C VAL A 29 4.73 -19.39 -0.45
N ASP A 30 5.43 -19.89 0.57
CA ASP A 30 5.29 -21.27 1.02
C ASP A 30 4.46 -21.38 2.31
N HIS A 31 3.73 -22.49 2.45
CA HIS A 31 2.96 -22.82 3.65
C HIS A 31 3.80 -23.55 4.72
N ALA A 32 4.91 -24.18 4.33
CA ALA A 32 5.84 -24.84 5.23
C ALA A 32 7.27 -24.66 4.70
N PRO A 33 8.22 -24.16 5.50
CA PRO A 33 9.61 -24.09 5.09
C PRO A 33 10.18 -25.51 5.06
N GLU A 34 9.99 -26.24 3.95
CA GLU A 34 10.88 -27.35 3.64
C GLU A 34 12.27 -26.73 3.52
N ARG A 35 13.21 -27.14 4.38
CA ARG A 35 14.60 -26.64 4.39
C ARG A 35 15.28 -26.95 3.06
N ARG A 36 15.05 -26.14 2.03
CA ARG A 36 15.91 -26.04 0.86
C ARG A 36 17.00 -25.03 1.23
N GLN A 37 18.14 -25.55 1.65
CA GLN A 37 19.33 -24.79 2.07
C GLN A 37 19.87 -23.83 0.99
N ASP A 38 19.31 -23.85 -0.22
CA ASP A 38 19.86 -23.14 -1.38
C ASP A 38 18.95 -21.97 -1.84
N PHE A 39 17.74 -21.82 -1.27
CA PHE A 39 16.72 -20.82 -1.67
C PHE A 39 16.32 -19.84 -0.55
N GLU A 40 17.10 -19.75 0.53
CA GLU A 40 16.77 -18.93 1.70
C GLU A 40 16.55 -17.43 1.42
N ALA A 41 16.95 -16.92 0.24
CA ALA A 41 16.83 -15.50 -0.09
C ALA A 41 15.48 -15.09 -0.73
N MET A 42 14.64 -16.02 -1.21
CA MET A 42 13.49 -15.66 -2.07
C MET A 42 12.16 -16.35 -1.73
N SER A 43 12.10 -17.13 -0.64
CA SER A 43 10.85 -17.73 -0.15
C SER A 43 10.34 -16.97 1.08
N MET A 44 9.09 -16.53 1.03
CA MET A 44 8.41 -15.87 2.16
C MET A 44 7.37 -16.81 2.77
N ASN A 45 7.37 -16.95 4.09
CA ASN A 45 6.32 -17.67 4.78
C ASN A 45 4.98 -16.91 4.66
N THR A 46 3.91 -17.65 4.40
CA THR A 46 2.53 -17.12 4.38
C THR A 46 2.17 -16.31 5.64
N SER A 47 2.66 -16.70 6.82
CA SER A 47 2.41 -15.94 8.06
C SER A 47 3.08 -14.57 8.06
N GLU A 48 4.26 -14.44 7.47
CA GLU A 48 4.95 -13.15 7.32
C GLU A 48 4.28 -12.28 6.27
N LEU A 49 3.83 -12.89 5.16
CA LEU A 49 3.03 -12.20 4.14
C LEU A 49 1.73 -11.64 4.74
N ALA A 50 1.02 -12.44 5.54
CA ALA A 50 -0.21 -11.99 6.21
C ALA A 50 0.03 -10.82 7.18
N LYS A 51 1.17 -10.82 7.90
CA LYS A 51 1.57 -9.70 8.76
C LYS A 51 1.83 -8.42 7.95
N GLN A 52 2.51 -8.53 6.79
CA GLN A 52 2.74 -7.38 5.92
C GLN A 52 1.44 -6.77 5.41
N PHE A 53 0.50 -7.60 4.92
CA PHE A 53 -0.80 -7.09 4.48
C PHE A 53 -1.62 -6.46 5.61
N SER A 54 -1.55 -7.04 6.81
CA SER A 54 -2.23 -6.47 7.98
C SER A 54 -1.65 -5.10 8.33
N TRP A 55 -0.33 -4.97 8.34
CA TRP A 55 0.35 -3.70 8.61
C TRP A 55 -0.01 -2.63 7.59
N LEU A 56 -0.02 -2.96 6.28
CA LEU A 56 -0.42 -2.04 5.22
C LEU A 56 -1.86 -1.54 5.43
N LYS A 57 -2.79 -2.45 5.73
CA LYS A 57 -4.19 -2.09 5.97
C LYS A 57 -4.35 -1.19 7.19
N GLU A 58 -3.65 -1.48 8.29
CA GLU A 58 -3.69 -0.68 9.52
C GLU A 58 -3.17 0.75 9.31
N HIS A 59 -2.27 0.95 8.36
CA HIS A 59 -1.67 2.26 8.04
C HIS A 59 -2.39 2.99 6.89
N GLY A 60 -3.56 2.50 6.46
CA GLY A 60 -4.40 3.19 5.48
C GLY A 60 -4.00 2.97 4.02
N TYR A 61 -3.12 2.00 3.73
CA TYR A 61 -2.85 1.62 2.35
C TYR A 61 -4.04 0.90 1.74
N VAL A 62 -4.31 1.17 0.47
CA VAL A 62 -5.35 0.54 -0.33
C VAL A 62 -4.68 -0.28 -1.43
N SER A 63 -5.08 -1.53 -1.59
CA SER A 63 -4.63 -2.35 -2.71
C SER A 63 -5.31 -1.87 -3.99
N VAL A 64 -4.51 -1.58 -5.02
CA VAL A 64 -4.99 -1.22 -6.35
C VAL A 64 -4.67 -2.34 -7.33
N THR A 65 -5.56 -2.55 -8.28
CA THR A 65 -5.31 -3.40 -9.44
C THR A 65 -4.66 -2.57 -10.55
N ILE A 66 -4.09 -3.24 -11.56
CA ILE A 66 -3.52 -2.54 -12.73
C ILE A 66 -4.60 -1.71 -13.45
N ASP A 67 -5.86 -2.15 -13.41
CA ASP A 67 -6.97 -1.45 -14.04
C ASP A 67 -7.38 -0.16 -13.31
N ASP A 68 -6.91 0.04 -12.07
CA ASP A 68 -7.19 1.24 -11.26
C ASP A 68 -6.16 2.37 -11.49
N LEU A 69 -5.09 2.11 -12.25
CA LEU A 69 -4.01 3.06 -12.58
C LEU A 69 -4.24 3.75 -13.93
#